data_AF-A0A2V1D022-F1
#
_entry.id   AF-A0A2V1D022-F1
#
_cell.length_a   1.000
_cell.length_b   1.000
_cell.length_c   1.000
_cell.angle_alpha   90.00
_cell.angle_beta   90.00
_cell.angle_gamma   90.00
#
_symmetry.space_group_name_H-M   'P 1'
#
loop_
_entity.id
_entity.type
_entity.pdbx_description
1 polymer ?
#
loop_
_entity_poly.entity_id
_entity_poly.type
_entity_poly.pdbx_seq_one_letter_code
_entity_poly.pdbx_strand_id
1 'polypeptide(L)'
;RGIALYLDVHSYGQYILWPFGYSCSAVIDNNAAYRSIATRAQAAIRAVSGTAYTIGPSCSTLYATTGSSVDHIDQVGGAGYAYTYELRDRGTYGFVLPANQIQPTVRETWAGLVTMVQDS
;
A
#
# COMPACT_ATOMS: atom_id res chain seq x y z
N ARG A 1 11.21 16.69 -14.09
CA ARG A 1 11.09 15.25 -13.75
C ARG A 1 10.47 15.21 -12.35
N GLY A 2 9.26 14.65 -12.21
CA GLY A 2 8.49 14.62 -10.96
C GLY A 2 8.66 13.32 -10.18
N ILE A 3 7.85 13.11 -9.13
CA ILE A 3 7.79 11.87 -8.35
C ILE A 3 6.98 10.83 -9.14
N ALA A 4 7.61 9.75 -9.59
CA ALA A 4 6.90 8.68 -10.31
C ALA A 4 6.05 7.81 -9.37
N LEU A 5 6.64 7.41 -8.25
CA LEU A 5 6.00 6.57 -7.24
C LEU A 5 6.31 7.12 -5.84
N TYR A 6 5.27 7.28 -5.04
CA TYR A 6 5.33 7.60 -3.61
C TYR A 6 4.80 6.42 -2.78
N LEU A 7 5.50 6.09 -1.71
CA LEU A 7 5.16 4.98 -0.83
C LEU A 7 5.22 5.45 0.63
N ASP A 8 4.08 5.41 1.30
CA ASP A 8 3.97 5.62 2.74
C ASP A 8 3.89 4.27 3.45
N VAL A 9 4.82 3.97 4.34
CA VAL A 9 4.96 2.62 4.92
C VAL A 9 4.65 2.66 6.41
N HIS A 10 3.57 1.94 6.77
CA HIS A 10 3.01 1.82 8.10
C HIS A 10 2.95 0.35 8.55
N SER A 11 2.48 0.14 9.77
CA SER A 11 2.01 -1.15 10.28
C SER A 11 0.82 -0.88 11.18
N TYR A 12 -0.17 -1.74 11.33
CA TYR A 12 -0.26 -3.11 10.85
C TYR A 12 -1.61 -3.34 10.16
N GLY A 13 -1.73 -4.44 9.43
CA GLY A 13 -3.00 -4.90 8.88
C GLY A 13 -2.89 -5.71 7.60
N GLN A 14 -1.71 -5.71 6.98
CA GLN A 14 -1.45 -6.32 5.67
C GLN A 14 -2.35 -5.71 4.59
N TYR A 15 -2.21 -4.41 4.37
CA TYR A 15 -2.93 -3.66 3.33
C TYR A 15 -1.99 -3.01 2.33
N ILE A 16 -2.44 -2.87 1.08
CA ILE A 16 -1.89 -1.98 0.07
C ILE A 16 -3.00 -1.05 -0.37
N LEU A 17 -2.94 0.19 0.08
CA LEU A 17 -4.00 1.17 -0.12
C LEU A 17 -3.54 2.27 -1.06
N TRP A 18 -4.50 2.92 -1.71
CA TRP A 18 -4.26 4.11 -2.54
C TRP A 18 -5.39 5.13 -2.30
N PRO A 19 -5.33 6.34 -2.91
CA PRO A 19 -6.39 7.32 -2.72
C PRO A 19 -7.79 6.80 -3.11
N PHE A 20 -8.86 7.26 -2.47
CA PHE A 20 -8.89 8.32 -1.46
C PHE A 20 -9.10 7.79 -0.05
N GLY A 21 -8.46 8.43 0.93
CA GLY A 21 -8.75 8.27 2.36
C GLY A 21 -9.93 9.12 2.80
N TYR A 22 -10.09 10.33 2.27
CA TYR A 22 -11.06 11.31 2.77
C TYR A 22 -12.52 11.04 2.39
N SER A 23 -12.77 10.24 1.36
CA SER A 23 -14.12 9.95 0.88
C SER A 23 -14.24 8.53 0.35
N CYS A 24 -15.24 7.80 0.85
CA CYS A 24 -15.49 6.41 0.47
C CYS A 24 -16.26 6.27 -0.85
N SER A 25 -16.79 7.37 -1.38
CA SER A 25 -17.44 7.43 -2.68
C SER A 25 -16.56 8.05 -3.77
N ALA A 26 -15.48 8.72 -3.40
CA ALA A 26 -14.52 9.26 -4.36
C ALA A 26 -13.68 8.14 -4.98
N VAL A 27 -13.45 8.24 -6.28
CA VAL A 27 -12.64 7.29 -7.04
C VAL A 27 -11.61 8.09 -7.82
N ILE A 28 -10.35 7.70 -7.71
CA ILE A 28 -9.26 8.31 -8.47
C ILE A 28 -9.40 7.99 -9.97
N ASP A 29 -9.08 8.95 -10.85
CA ASP A 29 -9.33 8.84 -12.29
C ASP A 29 -8.68 7.59 -12.94
N ASN A 30 -7.44 7.26 -12.55
CA ASN A 30 -6.68 6.11 -13.04
C ASN A 30 -6.77 4.88 -12.11
N ASN A 31 -7.88 4.71 -11.39
CA ASN A 31 -8.08 3.62 -10.40
C ASN A 31 -7.78 2.21 -10.95
N ALA A 32 -8.05 1.95 -12.23
CA ALA A 32 -7.73 0.66 -12.86
C ALA A 32 -6.22 0.40 -12.91
N ALA A 33 -5.40 1.41 -13.19
CA ALA A 33 -3.94 1.31 -13.16
C ALA A 33 -3.45 1.09 -11.72
N TYR A 34 -3.99 1.85 -10.77
CA TYR A 34 -3.70 1.70 -9.35
C TYR A 34 -3.92 0.26 -8.86
N ARG A 35 -5.09 -0.30 -9.17
CA ARG A 35 -5.46 -1.68 -8.84
C ARG A 35 -4.57 -2.71 -9.53
N SER A 36 -4.19 -2.46 -10.78
CA SER A 36 -3.33 -3.35 -11.57
C SER A 36 -1.95 -3.51 -10.93
N ILE A 37 -1.30 -2.39 -10.57
CA ILE A 37 -0.01 -2.36 -9.89
C ILE A 37 -0.11 -3.02 -8.50
N ALA A 38 -1.12 -2.66 -7.69
CA ALA A 38 -1.31 -3.24 -6.36
C ALA A 38 -1.59 -4.76 -6.40
N THR A 39 -2.30 -5.24 -7.42
CA THR A 39 -2.55 -6.68 -7.62
C THR A 39 -1.24 -7.44 -7.86
N ARG A 40 -0.36 -6.90 -8.71
CA ARG A 40 0.94 -7.51 -8.99
C ARG A 40 1.86 -7.48 -7.77
N ALA A 41 1.88 -6.36 -7.03
CA ALA A 41 2.64 -6.25 -5.79
C ALA A 41 2.16 -7.24 -4.71
N GLN A 42 0.84 -7.37 -4.50
CA GLN A 42 0.24 -8.35 -3.59
C GLN A 42 0.59 -9.79 -4.01
N ALA A 43 0.57 -10.10 -5.31
CA ALA A 43 0.95 -11.42 -5.81
C ALA A 43 2.43 -11.72 -5.58
N ALA A 44 3.32 -10.74 -5.79
CA ALA A 44 4.76 -10.87 -5.53
C ALA A 44 5.05 -11.13 -4.04
N ILE A 45 4.39 -10.40 -3.14
CA ILE A 45 4.45 -10.63 -1.68
C ILE A 45 4.02 -12.06 -1.36
N ARG A 46 2.86 -12.49 -1.88
CA ARG A 46 2.30 -13.82 -1.62
C ARG A 46 3.21 -14.93 -2.13
N ALA A 47 3.94 -14.72 -3.23
CA ALA A 47 4.87 -15.70 -3.77
C ALA A 47 6.10 -15.93 -2.86
N VAL A 48 6.50 -14.95 -2.04
CA VAL A 48 7.66 -15.08 -1.14
C VAL A 48 7.33 -15.87 0.12
N SER A 49 6.15 -15.63 0.70
CA SER A 49 5.85 -16.06 2.08
C SER A 49 4.45 -16.64 2.28
N GLY A 50 3.58 -16.58 1.27
CA GLY A 50 2.16 -16.89 1.39
C GLY A 50 1.31 -15.79 2.04
N THR A 51 1.91 -14.69 2.52
CA THR A 51 1.17 -13.60 3.18
C THR A 51 0.21 -12.94 2.20
N ALA A 52 -1.08 -12.96 2.53
CA ALA A 52 -2.10 -12.24 1.77
C ALA A 52 -2.19 -10.80 2.28
N TYR A 53 -2.11 -9.83 1.38
CA TYR A 53 -2.46 -8.44 1.67
C TYR A 53 -3.88 -8.15 1.15
N THR A 54 -4.59 -7.19 1.70
CA THR A 54 -5.86 -6.68 1.14
C THR A 54 -5.55 -5.39 0.37
N ILE A 55 -6.15 -5.19 -0.79
CA ILE A 55 -5.85 -4.04 -1.65
C ILE A 55 -7.12 -3.23 -1.96
N GLY A 56 -7.02 -1.90 -2.04
CA GLY A 56 -8.13 -1.05 -2.45
C GLY A 56 -7.95 0.44 -2.09
N PRO A 57 -8.92 1.30 -2.46
CA PRO A 57 -8.94 2.68 -2.01
C PRO A 57 -9.03 2.75 -0.48
N SER A 58 -8.28 3.68 0.12
CA SER A 58 -8.04 3.72 1.57
C SER A 58 -9.33 3.78 2.40
N CYS A 59 -10.26 4.68 2.05
CA CYS A 59 -11.51 4.86 2.81
C CYS A 59 -12.39 3.61 2.78
N SER A 60 -12.63 3.05 1.59
CA SER A 60 -13.56 1.94 1.39
C SER A 60 -12.98 0.58 1.80
N THR A 61 -11.65 0.49 1.93
CA THR A 61 -10.96 -0.77 2.27
C THR A 61 -10.58 -0.86 3.74
N LEU A 62 -10.23 0.26 4.36
CA LEU A 62 -9.77 0.32 5.74
C LEU A 62 -10.71 1.18 6.59
N TYR A 63 -10.60 2.51 6.53
CA TYR A 63 -11.55 3.46 7.13
C TYR A 63 -11.30 4.89 6.62
N ALA A 64 -12.27 5.78 6.83
CA ALA A 64 -12.19 7.18 6.41
C ALA A 64 -11.10 7.96 7.19
N THR A 65 -10.23 8.67 6.48
CA THR A 65 -9.14 9.48 7.03
C THR A 65 -9.00 10.81 6.29
N THR A 66 -8.64 11.88 6.98
CA THR A 66 -8.34 13.17 6.33
C THR A 66 -6.89 13.54 6.56
N GLY A 67 -6.29 14.27 5.62
CA GLY A 67 -4.90 14.72 5.72
C GLY A 67 -3.84 13.62 5.54
N SER A 68 -4.19 12.51 4.86
CA SER A 68 -3.20 11.47 4.56
C SER A 68 -2.13 12.00 3.59
N SER A 69 -0.89 11.54 3.78
CA SER A 69 0.23 11.94 2.92
C SER A 69 0.02 11.48 1.47
N VAL A 70 -0.60 10.31 1.30
CA VAL A 70 -0.92 9.67 0.02
C VAL A 70 -1.98 10.46 -0.77
N ASP A 71 -3.06 10.92 -0.14
CA ASP A 71 -4.04 11.77 -0.83
C ASP A 71 -3.40 13.12 -1.23
N HIS A 72 -2.57 13.70 -0.37
CA HIS A 72 -1.94 14.99 -0.62
C HIS A 72 -0.92 14.94 -1.76
N ILE A 73 -0.01 13.97 -1.75
CA ILE A 73 1.05 13.89 -2.76
C ILE A 73 0.50 13.49 -4.13
N ASP A 74 -0.58 12.72 -4.18
CA ASP A 74 -1.28 12.36 -5.42
C ASP A 74 -1.98 13.60 -6.01
N GLN A 75 -2.80 14.30 -5.21
CA GLN A 75 -3.64 15.39 -5.73
C GLN A 75 -2.93 16.73 -5.86
N VAL A 76 -2.05 17.07 -4.91
CA VAL A 76 -1.36 18.37 -4.84
C VAL A 76 0.11 18.23 -5.24
N GLY A 77 0.75 17.15 -4.81
CA GLY A 77 2.17 16.89 -5.10
C GLY A 77 2.45 16.44 -6.53
N GLY A 78 1.44 15.96 -7.26
CA GLY A 78 1.58 15.49 -8.64
C GLY A 78 2.42 14.22 -8.78
N ALA A 79 2.39 13.33 -7.78
CA ALA A 79 2.99 12.00 -7.92
C ALA A 79 2.23 11.18 -8.99
N GLY A 80 2.95 10.39 -9.78
CA GLY A 80 2.32 9.50 -10.77
C GLY A 80 1.46 8.41 -10.12
N TYR A 81 1.99 7.82 -9.05
CA TYR A 81 1.29 6.87 -8.19
C TYR A 81 1.65 7.09 -6.72
N ALA A 82 0.69 6.93 -5.81
CA ALA A 82 0.88 7.02 -4.37
C ALA A 82 0.17 5.88 -3.62
N TYR A 83 0.89 5.15 -2.78
CA TYR A 83 0.34 4.04 -2.01
C TYR A 83 0.70 4.10 -0.53
N THR A 84 -0.18 3.56 0.31
CA THR A 84 0.11 3.20 1.69
C THR A 84 0.31 1.70 1.80
N TYR A 85 1.38 1.27 2.45
CA TYR A 85 1.55 -0.09 2.93
C TYR A 85 1.18 -0.15 4.42
N GLU A 86 0.32 -1.08 4.79
CA GLU A 86 0.18 -1.53 6.18
C GLU A 86 0.81 -2.91 6.28
N LEU A 87 1.96 -3.02 6.93
CA LEU A 87 2.73 -4.27 6.99
C LEU A 87 2.09 -5.32 7.94
N ARG A 88 2.83 -6.41 8.20
CA ARG A 88 2.41 -7.43 9.16
C ARG A 88 2.19 -6.86 10.56
N ASP A 89 1.34 -7.47 11.38
CA ASP A 89 0.46 -8.62 11.08
C ASP A 89 -1.01 -8.16 10.95
N ARG A 90 -1.97 -9.03 11.27
CA ARG A 90 -3.41 -8.69 11.28
C ARG A 90 -3.96 -8.45 12.70
N GLY A 91 -3.10 -8.13 13.65
CA GLY A 91 -3.46 -7.82 15.03
C GLY A 91 -3.16 -8.92 16.05
N THR A 92 -2.43 -9.98 15.70
CA THR A 92 -1.97 -10.97 16.71
C THR A 92 -0.91 -10.35 17.62
N TYR A 93 0.02 -9.60 17.03
CA TYR A 93 1.05 -8.82 17.72
C TYR A 93 0.89 -7.32 17.47
N GLY A 94 0.29 -6.94 16.34
CA GLY A 94 0.12 -5.54 15.97
C GLY A 94 1.46 -4.79 15.94
N PHE A 95 1.55 -3.68 16.66
CA PHE A 95 2.76 -2.84 16.71
C PHE A 95 3.95 -3.50 17.44
N VAL A 96 3.73 -4.56 18.21
CA VAL A 96 4.79 -5.28 18.94
C VAL A 96 5.16 -6.61 18.26
N LEU A 97 5.26 -6.57 16.92
CA LEU A 97 5.62 -7.72 16.11
C LEU A 97 6.99 -8.32 16.55
N PRO A 98 7.08 -9.65 16.79
CA PRO A 98 8.31 -10.27 17.24
C PRO A 98 9.50 -10.02 16.31
N ALA A 99 10.69 -9.80 16.87
CA ALA A 99 11.90 -9.47 16.10
C ALA A 99 12.25 -10.53 15.02
N ASN A 100 11.88 -11.80 15.23
CA ASN A 100 12.08 -12.85 14.23
C ASN A 100 11.19 -12.72 12.99
N GLN A 101 10.18 -11.84 13.00
CA GLN A 101 9.34 -11.50 11.85
C GLN A 101 9.89 -10.33 11.02
N ILE A 102 10.90 -9.59 11.50
CA ILE A 102 11.48 -8.44 10.77
C ILE A 102 11.97 -8.87 9.40
N GLN A 103 12.84 -9.89 9.35
CA GLN A 103 13.43 -10.37 8.10
C GLN A 103 12.38 -10.97 7.14
N PRO A 104 11.43 -11.81 7.59
CA PRO A 104 10.29 -12.23 6.77
C PRO A 104 9.48 -11.07 6.18
N THR A 105 9.10 -10.07 6.98
CA THR A 105 8.35 -8.89 6.51
C THR A 105 9.16 -8.10 5.48
N VAL A 106 10.44 -7.85 5.73
CA VAL A 106 11.29 -7.11 4.78
C VAL A 106 11.38 -7.83 3.43
N ARG A 107 11.58 -9.16 3.42
CA ARG A 107 11.75 -9.93 2.17
C ARG A 107 10.48 -9.95 1.31
N GLU A 108 9.32 -10.16 1.93
CA GLU A 108 8.06 -10.16 1.18
C GLU A 108 7.72 -8.77 0.66
N THR A 109 7.86 -7.73 1.50
CA THR A 109 7.57 -6.35 1.12
C THR A 109 8.51 -5.89 0.02
N TRP A 110 9.80 -6.24 0.09
CA TRP A 110 10.76 -5.90 -0.96
C TRP A 110 10.35 -6.44 -2.33
N ALA A 111 9.83 -7.67 -2.40
CA ALA A 111 9.32 -8.21 -3.67
C ALA A 111 8.15 -7.39 -4.21
N GLY A 112 7.21 -6.98 -3.35
CA GLY A 112 6.11 -6.09 -3.73
C GLY A 112 6.59 -4.72 -4.21
N LEU A 113 7.54 -4.11 -3.50
CA LEU A 113 8.08 -2.79 -3.85
C LEU A 113 8.82 -2.79 -5.19
N VAL A 114 9.65 -3.80 -5.45
CA VAL A 114 10.35 -3.93 -6.74
C VAL A 114 9.35 -4.04 -7.88
N THR A 115 8.26 -4.78 -7.72
CA THR A 115 7.18 -4.86 -8.71
C THR A 115 6.54 -3.49 -8.94
N MET A 116 6.22 -2.73 -7.90
CA MET A 116 5.65 -1.39 -8.06
C MET A 116 6.59 -0.44 -8.79
N VAL A 117 7.90 -0.48 -8.50
CA VAL A 117 8.90 0.37 -9.17
C VAL A 117 9.02 0.04 -10.66
N GLN A 118 8.86 -1.24 -11.04
CA GLN A 118 8.93 -1.66 -12.45
C GLN A 118 7.69 -1.26 -13.26
N ASP A 119 6.56 -1.07 -12.57
CA ASP A 119 5.26 -0.81 -13.19
C ASP A 119 4.80 0.65 -13.11
N SER A 120 5.57 1.51 -12.44
CA SER A 120 5.24 2.93 -12.21
C SER A 120 5.86 3.89 -13.22
#